data_AF-A0A1G1ZUT2-F1
#
_entry.id   AF-A0A1G1ZUT2-F1
#
_cell.length_a   1.000
_cell.length_b   1.000
_cell.length_c   1.000
_cell.angle_alpha   90.00
_cell.angle_beta   90.00
_cell.angle_gamma   90.00
#
_symmetry.space_group_name_H-M   'P 1'
#
loop_
_entity.id
_entity.type
_entity.pdbx_description
1 polymer ?
#
loop_
_entity_poly.entity_id
_entity_poly.type
_entity_poly.pdbx_seq_one_letter_code
_entity_poly.pdbx_strand_id
1 'polypeptide(L)'
;MADQSQEEIVTKLAEELKQLLQENLLKDPKIAGPGIERARELRDTIQSFGFLVTTEYILNPEKLETLRVNVTLWKPNENMTPEEQKMYDKWFTEVNGIGI
;
A
#
# COMPACT_ATOMS: atom_id res chain seq x y z
N MET A 1 -10.21 21.67 10.78
CA MET A 1 -8.74 21.84 10.85
C MET A 1 -8.06 20.62 11.49
N ALA A 2 -8.48 19.39 11.16
CA ALA A 2 -7.91 18.15 11.73
C ALA A 2 -7.35 17.17 10.66
N ASP A 3 -7.62 17.37 9.37
CA ASP A 3 -7.23 16.42 8.32
C ASP A 3 -5.79 16.54 7.81
N GLN A 4 -5.13 17.70 7.96
CA GLN A 4 -3.78 17.89 7.43
C GLN A 4 -2.73 17.02 8.12
N SER A 5 -2.91 16.66 9.40
CA SER A 5 -1.94 15.82 10.11
C SER A 5 -2.09 14.33 9.79
N GLN A 6 -3.32 13.82 9.64
CA GLN A 6 -3.56 12.41 9.34
C GLN A 6 -3.12 12.07 7.91
N GLU A 7 -3.43 12.94 6.93
CA GLU A 7 -2.99 12.74 5.55
C GLU A 7 -1.46 12.77 5.42
N GLU A 8 -0.79 13.65 6.16
CA GLU A 8 0.67 13.72 6.17
C GLU A 8 1.30 12.47 6.81
N ILE A 9 0.71 11.96 7.90
CA ILE A 9 1.14 10.70 8.53
C ILE A 9 0.98 9.54 7.54
N VAL A 10 -0.20 9.39 6.94
CA VAL A 10 -0.49 8.31 5.99
C VAL A 10 0.43 8.38 4.77
N THR A 11 0.74 9.59 4.28
CA THR A 11 1.68 9.78 3.18
C THR A 11 3.08 9.28 3.52
N LYS A 12 3.60 9.62 4.71
CA LYS A 12 4.91 9.13 5.19
C LYS A 12 4.94 7.61 5.35
N LEU A 13 3.87 7.02 5.90
CA LEU A 13 3.75 5.56 6.01
C LEU A 13 3.74 4.89 4.62
N ALA A 14 3.11 5.50 3.62
CA ALA A 14 3.07 4.99 2.26
C ALA A 14 4.43 5.10 1.55
N GLU A 15 5.21 6.15 1.82
CA GLU A 15 6.58 6.28 1.36
C GLU A 15 7.50 5.21 1.97
N GLU A 16 7.39 4.96 3.28
CA GLU A 16 8.10 3.88 3.97
C GLU A 16 7.71 2.51 3.40
N LEU A 17 6.42 2.28 3.18
CA LEU A 17 5.89 1.06 2.54
C LEU A 17 6.51 0.85 1.16
N LYS A 18 6.54 1.90 0.33
CA LYS A 18 7.14 1.86 -1.01
C LYS A 18 8.61 1.45 -0.94
N GLN A 19 9.39 2.07 -0.04
CA GLN A 19 10.81 1.77 0.12
C GLN A 19 11.03 0.32 0.55
N LEU A 20 10.31 -0.15 1.57
CA LEU A 20 10.43 -1.52 2.07
C LEU A 20 10.10 -2.55 1.00
N LEU A 21 9.01 -2.36 0.25
CA LEU A 21 8.64 -3.25 -0.84
C LEU A 21 9.70 -3.24 -1.94
N GLN A 22 10.18 -2.06 -2.33
CA GLN A 22 11.19 -1.92 -3.40
C GLN A 22 12.52 -2.57 -3.02
N GLU A 23 12.93 -2.49 -1.76
CA GLU A 23 14.17 -3.05 -1.27
C GLU A 23 14.11 -4.56 -1.02
N ASN A 24 12.94 -5.13 -0.72
CA ASN A 24 12.85 -6.49 -0.21
C ASN A 24 12.19 -7.49 -1.17
N LEU A 25 11.33 -7.05 -2.10
CA LEU A 25 10.55 -7.98 -2.94
C LEU A 25 11.39 -8.86 -3.88
N LEU A 26 12.58 -8.42 -4.29
CA LEU A 26 13.49 -9.21 -5.13
C LEU A 26 14.57 -9.96 -4.35
N LYS A 27 14.63 -9.79 -3.02
CA LYS A 27 15.62 -10.47 -2.17
C LYS A 27 15.17 -11.89 -1.84
N ASP A 28 16.11 -12.73 -1.43
CA ASP A 28 15.80 -14.05 -0.89
C ASP A 28 14.79 -13.93 0.28
N PRO A 29 13.73 -14.76 0.32
CA PRO A 29 12.71 -14.70 1.38
C PRO A 29 13.26 -14.76 2.80
N LYS A 30 14.39 -15.46 3.04
CA LYS A 30 15.03 -15.54 4.36
C LYS A 30 15.63 -14.20 4.80
N ILE A 31 16.00 -13.35 3.85
CA ILE A 31 16.55 -12.00 4.08
C ILE A 31 15.42 -10.98 4.08
N ALA A 32 14.48 -11.10 3.15
CA ALA A 32 13.36 -10.17 2.96
C ALA A 32 12.31 -10.23 4.06
N GLY A 33 12.17 -11.37 4.75
CA GLY A 33 11.09 -11.67 5.69
C GLY A 33 10.71 -10.51 6.62
N PRO A 34 11.63 -9.98 7.44
CA PRO A 34 11.33 -8.88 8.35
C PRO A 34 10.85 -7.61 7.64
N GLY A 35 11.44 -7.28 6.49
CA GLY A 35 11.04 -6.09 5.71
C GLY A 35 9.66 -6.25 5.07
N ILE A 36 9.30 -7.46 4.65
CA ILE A 36 7.98 -7.77 4.11
C ILE A 36 6.91 -7.78 5.22
N GLU A 37 7.20 -8.31 6.40
CA GLU A 37 6.27 -8.23 7.53
C GLU A 37 6.06 -6.77 7.94
N ARG A 38 7.13 -5.96 8.02
CA ARG A 38 6.99 -4.52 8.29
C ARG A 38 6.16 -3.81 7.22
N ALA A 39 6.32 -4.17 5.94
CA ALA A 39 5.48 -3.63 4.88
C ALA A 39 3.99 -3.97 5.07
N ARG A 40 3.66 -5.19 5.54
CA ARG A 40 2.27 -5.55 5.87
C ARG A 40 1.74 -4.73 7.05
N GLU A 41 2.52 -4.57 8.11
CA GLU A 41 2.12 -3.75 9.27
C GLU A 41 1.80 -2.29 8.87
N LEU A 42 2.63 -1.70 8.00
CA LEU A 42 2.41 -0.35 7.49
C LEU A 42 1.12 -0.28 6.68
N ARG A 43 0.85 -1.28 5.83
CA ARG A 43 -0.38 -1.36 5.05
C ARG A 43 -1.60 -1.43 5.97
N ASP A 44 -1.59 -2.31 6.96
CA ASP A 44 -2.68 -2.48 7.93
C ASP A 44 -2.91 -1.19 8.73
N THR A 45 -1.82 -0.52 9.10
CA THR A 45 -1.87 0.77 9.79
C THR A 45 -2.55 1.83 8.91
N ILE A 46 -2.16 1.95 7.63
CA ILE A 46 -2.79 2.88 6.68
C ILE A 46 -4.28 2.56 6.50
N GLN A 47 -4.62 1.29 6.37
CA GLN A 47 -6.02 0.84 6.23
C GLN A 47 -6.84 1.10 7.49
N SER A 48 -6.23 1.05 8.69
CA SER A 48 -6.90 1.41 9.93
C SER A 48 -7.33 2.89 9.98
N PHE A 49 -6.66 3.76 9.22
CA PHE A 49 -7.06 5.16 9.03
C PHE A 49 -8.17 5.35 7.99
N GLY A 50 -8.67 4.26 7.39
CA GLY A 50 -9.73 4.27 6.37
C GLY A 50 -9.23 4.47 4.93
N PHE A 51 -7.92 4.49 4.71
CA PHE A 51 -7.35 4.62 3.37
C PHE A 51 -7.20 3.24 2.72
N LEU A 52 -7.60 3.12 1.45
CA LEU A 52 -7.27 1.94 0.68
C LEU A 52 -5.87 2.11 0.06
N VAL A 53 -5.03 1.09 0.22
CA VAL A 53 -3.68 1.05 -0.36
C VAL A 53 -3.65 0.06 -1.51
N THR A 54 -3.16 0.51 -2.65
CA THR A 54 -2.91 -0.33 -3.83
C THR A 54 -1.44 -0.26 -4.21
N THR A 55 -0.88 -1.41 -4.58
CA THR A 55 0.54 -1.53 -4.96
C THR A 55 0.65 -2.05 -6.38
N GLU A 56 1.51 -1.41 -7.17
CA GLU A 56 1.85 -1.84 -8.51
C GLU A 56 3.35 -2.13 -8.58
N TYR A 57 3.69 -3.26 -9.19
CA TYR A 57 5.04 -3.80 -9.28
C TYR A 57 5.47 -3.81 -10.75
N ILE A 58 6.45 -2.99 -11.10
CA ILE A 58 6.97 -2.89 -12.47
C ILE A 58 8.40 -3.41 -12.46
N LEU A 59 8.61 -4.59 -13.03
CA LEU A 59 9.95 -5.11 -13.28
C LEU A 59 10.55 -4.41 -14.48
N ASN A 60 11.76 -3.87 -14.34
CA ASN A 60 12.49 -3.36 -15.49
C ASN A 60 13.11 -4.53 -16.26
N PRO A 61 12.66 -4.82 -17.50
CA PRO A 61 13.19 -5.94 -18.28
C PRO A 61 14.65 -5.76 -18.68
N GLU A 62 15.15 -4.52 -18.79
CA GLU A 62 16.56 -4.23 -19.15
C GLU A 62 17.52 -4.37 -17.96
N LYS A 63 16.99 -4.22 -16.74
CA LYS A 63 17.70 -4.36 -15.48
C LYS A 63 16.87 -5.26 -14.58
N LEU A 64 16.93 -6.56 -14.83
CA LEU A 64 16.15 -7.62 -14.18
C LEU A 64 16.26 -7.64 -12.64
N GLU A 65 17.18 -6.84 -12.07
CA GLU A 65 17.40 -6.67 -10.64
C GLU A 65 16.71 -5.41 -10.07
N THR A 66 16.06 -4.60 -10.90
CA THR A 66 15.39 -3.37 -10.48
C THR A 66 13.87 -3.51 -10.57
N LEU A 67 13.25 -3.56 -9.40
CA LEU A 67 11.81 -3.45 -9.25
C LEU A 67 11.46 -1.99 -8.98
N ARG A 68 10.50 -1.44 -9.72
CA ARG A 68 9.83 -0.20 -9.35
C ARG A 68 8.53 -0.53 -8.65
N VAL A 69 8.33 0.02 -7.47
CA VAL A 69 7.09 -0.09 -6.72
C VAL A 69 6.36 1.24 -6.76
N ASN A 70 5.10 1.23 -7.20
CA ASN A 70 4.21 2.37 -7.04
C ASN A 70 3.20 2.02 -5.93
N VAL A 71 3.03 2.93 -4.97
CA VAL A 71 2.03 2.82 -3.91
C VAL A 71 1.04 3.96 -4.12
N THR A 72 -0.22 3.61 -4.35
CA THR A 72 -1.31 4.58 -4.52
C THR A 72 -2.23 4.51 -3.32
N LEU A 73 -2.45 5.68 -2.70
CA LEU A 73 -3.38 5.88 -1.60
C LEU A 73 -4.72 6.37 -2.13
N TRP A 74 -5.78 5.67 -1.77
CA TRP A 74 -7.15 6.05 -2.07
C TRP A 74 -7.81 6.53 -0.78
N LYS A 75 -8.26 7.79 -0.80
CA LYS A 75 -8.94 8.39 0.35
C LYS A 75 -10.33 7.76 0.53
N PRO A 76 -10.79 7.57 1.77
CA PRO A 76 -12.16 7.17 2.03
C PRO A 76 -13.12 8.24 1.48
N ASN A 77 -14.26 7.80 0.96
CA ASN A 77 -15.31 8.71 0.51
C ASN A 77 -16.10 9.18 1.73
N GLU A 78 -16.09 10.49 1.99
CA GLU A 78 -16.81 11.12 3.11
C GLU A 78 -18.33 10.85 3.10
N ASN A 79 -18.90 10.53 1.93
CA ASN A 79 -20.32 10.24 1.77
C ASN A 79 -20.70 8.77 1.97
N MET A 80 -19.72 7.89 2.22
CA MET A 80 -19.95 6.47 2.46
C MET A 80 -19.82 6.14 3.94
N THR A 81 -20.71 5.29 4.45
CA THR A 81 -20.49 4.68 5.76
C THR A 81 -19.25 3.78 5.73
N PRO A 82 -18.62 3.48 6.89
CA PRO A 82 -17.47 2.59 6.94
C PRO A 82 -17.73 1.20 6.35
N GLU A 83 -18.95 0.70 6.43
CA GLU A 83 -19.35 -0.59 5.85
C GLU A 83 -19.48 -0.52 4.33
N GLU A 84 -20.07 0.56 3.80
CA GLU A 84 -20.16 0.81 2.36
C GLU A 84 -18.77 1.01 1.74
N GLN A 85 -17.89 1.75 2.40
CA GLN A 85 -16.51 1.94 1.96
C GLN A 85 -15.77 0.59 1.89
N LYS A 86 -15.91 -0.27 2.92
CA LYS A 86 -15.30 -1.62 2.90
C LYS A 86 -15.81 -2.48 1.75
N MET A 87 -17.11 -2.44 1.46
CA MET A 87 -17.68 -3.18 0.33
C MET A 87 -17.16 -2.64 -1.01
N TYR A 88 -17.10 -1.32 -1.15
CA TYR A 88 -16.54 -0.65 -2.34
C TYR A 88 -15.06 -1.01 -2.53
N ASP A 89 -14.25 -0.92 -1.48
CA ASP A 89 -12.82 -1.22 -1.53
C ASP A 89 -12.56 -2.67 -1.93
N LYS A 90 -13.35 -3.60 -1.38
CA LYS A 90 -13.30 -5.02 -1.74
C LYS A 90 -13.63 -5.24 -3.21
N TRP A 91 -14.75 -4.70 -3.68
CA TRP A 91 -15.15 -4.78 -5.09
C TRP A 91 -14.11 -4.16 -6.03
N PHE A 92 -13.62 -2.96 -5.69
CA PHE A 92 -12.63 -2.23 -6.48
C PHE A 92 -11.34 -3.04 -6.63
N THR A 93 -10.90 -3.65 -5.54
CA THR A 93 -9.72 -4.52 -5.54
C THR A 93 -9.93 -5.75 -6.44
N GLU A 94 -11.07 -6.45 -6.28
CA GLU A 94 -11.38 -7.66 -7.05
C GLU A 94 -11.45 -7.38 -8.56
N VAL A 95 -12.07 -6.27 -8.96
CA VAL A 95 -12.21 -5.89 -10.39
C VAL A 95 -10.88 -5.50 -11.02
N ASN A 96 -9.99 -4.85 -10.26
CA ASN A 96 -8.71 -4.38 -10.79
C ASN A 96 -7.56 -5.38 -10.62
N GLY A 97 -7.81 -6.55 -10.04
CA GLY A 97 -6.79 -7.58 -9.82
C GLY A 97 -5.63 -7.11 -8.94
N ILE A 98 -5.87 -6.10 -8.10
CA ILE A 98 -4.84 -5.53 -7.22
C ILE A 98 -4.70 -6.45 -6.01
N GLY A 99 -3.48 -6.88 -5.68
CA GLY A 99 -3.26 -7.71 -4.49
C GLY A 99 -3.49 -6.93 -3.19
N ILE A 100 -4.41 -7.41 -2.33
CA ILE A 100 -4.39 -7.09 -0.90
C ILE A 100 -3.45 -8.03 -0.15
#